data_AF-A0A368Z4N0-F1
#
_entry.id   AF-A0A368Z4N0-F1
#
_cell.length_a   1.000
_cell.length_b   1.000
_cell.length_c   1.000
_cell.angle_alpha   90.00
_cell.angle_beta   90.00
_cell.angle_gamma   90.00
#
_symmetry.space_group_name_H-M   'P 1'
#
loop_
_entity.id
_entity.type
_entity.pdbx_description
1 polymer ?
#
loop_
_entity_poly.entity_id
_entity_poly.type
_entity_poly.pdbx_seq_one_letter_code
_entity_poly.pdbx_strand_id
1 'polypeptide(L)'
;MNHRILFGSYPIPRFAGIVSHNFVVWTDDTGRPLYEINGGAAHADGSFNYCALRGPLTAVVTDYAKRDLVYCPEFYVRPTSRTIVLMEGNVSSIAARWRTAVDVAERIRLSKLRYSFLVQNSNSVATAIAEGMGLKPPSAAVGRVKAPGSHRHLVLDAA
;
A
#
# COMPACT_ATOMS: atom_id res chain seq x y z
N MET A 1 -19.81 -6.59 14.34
CA MET A 1 -18.87 -5.47 14.19
C MET A 1 -18.23 -5.59 12.83
N ASN A 2 -18.24 -4.51 12.04
CA ASN A 2 -17.79 -4.53 10.66
C ASN A 2 -16.37 -3.98 10.54
N HIS A 3 -15.50 -4.72 9.86
CA HIS A 3 -14.17 -4.28 9.50
C HIS A 3 -14.17 -3.71 8.08
N ARG A 4 -13.15 -2.92 7.76
CA ARG A 4 -13.03 -2.27 6.45
C ARG A 4 -11.65 -2.47 5.84
N ILE A 5 -11.62 -2.55 4.51
CA ILE A 5 -10.41 -2.36 3.71
C ILE A 5 -10.52 -1.00 3.04
N LEU A 6 -9.54 -0.14 3.25
CA LEU A 6 -9.48 1.20 2.70
C LEU A 6 -8.31 1.32 1.73
N PHE A 7 -8.53 2.09 0.66
CA PHE A 7 -7.44 2.58 -0.19
C PHE A 7 -7.13 4.01 0.24
N GLY A 8 -5.90 4.23 0.67
CA GLY A 8 -5.45 5.49 1.22
C GLY A 8 -4.46 6.21 0.33
N SER A 9 -4.33 7.51 0.56
CA SER A 9 -3.33 8.37 -0.05
C SER A 9 -2.91 9.46 0.93
N TYR A 10 -1.62 9.67 1.14
CA TYR A 10 -1.09 10.83 1.88
C TYR A 10 -0.15 11.69 1.04
N PRO A 11 -0.08 13.01 1.27
CA PRO A 11 0.88 13.87 0.58
C PRO A 11 2.30 13.66 1.13
N ILE A 12 3.30 13.51 0.26
CA ILE A 12 4.72 13.52 0.66
C ILE A 12 5.22 14.98 0.67
N PRO A 13 5.59 15.55 1.84
CA PRO A 13 5.97 16.97 1.95
C PRO A 13 7.21 17.35 1.12
N ARG A 14 8.13 16.40 0.89
CA ARG A 14 9.43 16.64 0.22
C ARG A 14 9.35 17.01 -1.27
N PHE A 15 8.19 16.85 -1.93
CA PHE A 15 8.02 17.12 -3.36
C PHE A 15 7.00 18.23 -3.64
N ALA A 16 7.15 19.39 -2.99
CA ALA A 16 6.27 20.57 -3.17
C ALA A 16 4.77 20.27 -3.01
N GLY A 17 4.42 19.24 -2.23
CA GLY A 17 3.03 18.83 -1.99
C GLY A 17 2.33 18.10 -3.15
N ILE A 18 3.04 17.70 -4.22
CA ILE A 18 2.43 17.20 -5.48
C ILE A 18 2.74 15.72 -5.77
N VAL A 19 3.22 14.95 -4.78
CA VAL A 19 3.28 13.48 -4.92
C VAL A 19 2.51 12.82 -3.79
N SER A 20 1.40 12.19 -4.15
CA SER A 20 0.58 11.37 -3.27
C SER A 20 1.14 9.94 -3.22
N HIS A 21 1.25 9.39 -2.02
CA HIS A 21 1.65 7.99 -1.77
C HIS A 21 0.42 7.18 -1.41
N ASN A 22 0.10 6.19 -2.23
CA ASN A 22 -1.03 5.31 -2.01
C ASN A 22 -0.64 4.11 -1.14
N PHE A 23 -1.60 3.63 -0.37
CA PHE A 23 -1.46 2.49 0.52
C PHE A 23 -2.81 1.77 0.65
N VAL A 24 -2.79 0.56 1.21
CA VAL A 24 -4.00 -0.21 1.53
C VAL A 24 -3.98 -0.53 3.02
N VAL A 25 -5.10 -0.33 3.71
CA VAL A 25 -5.20 -0.52 5.17
C VAL A 25 -6.44 -1.32 5.54
N TRP A 26 -6.30 -2.21 6.52
CA TRP A 26 -7.41 -2.87 7.19
C TRP A 26 -7.68 -2.19 8.53
N THR A 27 -8.91 -1.70 8.75
CA THR A 27 -9.37 -1.16 10.02
C THR A 27 -10.41 -2.05 10.72
N ASP A 28 -10.47 -1.94 12.05
CA ASP A 28 -11.62 -2.41 12.81
C ASP A 28 -12.85 -1.51 12.64
N ASP A 29 -13.90 -1.81 13.39
CA ASP A 29 -15.19 -1.13 13.37
C ASP A 29 -15.14 0.28 13.98
N THR A 30 -14.14 0.54 14.83
CA THR A 30 -13.85 1.89 15.36
C THR A 30 -13.03 2.73 14.37
N GLY A 31 -12.58 2.14 13.26
CA GLY A 31 -11.71 2.79 12.29
C GLY A 31 -10.23 2.76 12.70
N ARG A 32 -9.87 2.01 13.74
CA ARG A 32 -8.48 1.83 14.14
C ARG A 32 -7.77 0.92 13.12
N PRO A 33 -6.59 1.30 12.60
CA PRO A 33 -5.85 0.45 11.69
C PRO A 33 -5.27 -0.77 12.44
N LEU A 34 -5.44 -1.95 11.84
CA LEU A 34 -4.90 -3.22 12.32
C LEU A 34 -3.69 -3.65 11.48
N TYR A 35 -3.80 -3.49 10.16
CA TYR A 35 -2.75 -3.84 9.20
C TYR A 35 -2.67 -2.82 8.08
N GLU A 36 -1.49 -2.66 7.51
CA GLU A 36 -1.28 -1.79 6.35
C GLU A 36 -0.26 -2.36 5.37
N ILE A 37 -0.45 -2.10 4.08
CA ILE A 37 0.50 -2.46 3.03
C ILE A 37 0.96 -1.21 2.30
N ASN A 38 2.28 -1.03 2.27
CA ASN A 38 2.95 0.07 1.57
C ASN A 38 3.92 -0.45 0.53
N GLY A 39 3.98 0.21 -0.63
CA GLY A 39 5.04 -0.01 -1.61
C GLY A 39 6.19 0.97 -1.45
N GLY A 40 7.39 0.59 -1.89
CA GLY A 40 8.60 1.41 -1.80
C GLY A 40 9.78 0.66 -2.40
N ALA A 41 10.99 0.92 -1.91
CA ALA A 41 12.15 0.11 -2.24
C ALA A 41 12.76 -0.58 -1.02
N ALA A 42 13.34 -1.76 -1.23
CA ALA A 42 14.14 -2.42 -0.22
C ALA A 42 15.59 -1.91 -0.27
N HIS A 43 16.19 -1.68 0.89
CA HIS A 43 17.63 -1.55 1.05
C HIS A 43 18.30 -2.93 1.00
N ALA A 44 19.62 -2.94 0.81
CA ALA A 44 20.40 -4.18 0.75
C ALA A 44 20.39 -4.97 2.08
N ASP A 45 20.20 -4.28 3.20
CA ASP A 45 20.06 -4.86 4.54
C ASP A 45 18.62 -5.32 4.86
N GLY A 46 17.69 -5.21 3.90
CA GLY A 46 16.29 -5.57 4.07
C GLY A 46 15.41 -4.47 4.68
N SER A 47 15.98 -3.33 5.08
CA SER A 47 15.19 -2.19 5.56
C SER A 47 14.40 -1.53 4.42
N PHE A 48 13.35 -0.78 4.78
CA PHE A 48 12.40 -0.22 3.82
C PHE A 48 12.60 1.27 3.55
N ASN A 49 12.63 1.65 2.27
CA ASN A 49 12.65 3.03 1.81
C ASN A 49 11.33 3.41 1.11
N TYR A 50 10.47 4.12 1.83
CA TYR A 50 9.20 4.62 1.30
C TYR A 50 9.34 5.85 0.39
N CYS A 51 10.48 6.53 0.42
CA CYS A 51 10.81 7.69 -0.42
C CYS A 51 11.83 7.34 -1.51
N ALA A 52 11.84 6.09 -1.96
CA ALA A 52 12.81 5.64 -2.95
C ALA A 52 12.69 6.40 -4.27
N LEU A 53 13.83 6.74 -4.87
CA LEU A 53 13.91 7.18 -6.26
C LEU A 53 14.36 6.03 -7.18
N ARG A 54 15.02 5.01 -6.60
CA ARG A 54 15.56 3.83 -7.27
C ARG A 54 15.76 2.71 -6.24
N GLY A 55 15.76 1.47 -6.70
CA GLY A 55 16.03 0.29 -5.87
C GLY A 55 15.17 -0.91 -6.30
N PRO A 56 15.32 -2.08 -5.67
CA PRO A 56 14.38 -3.18 -5.81
C PRO A 56 13.01 -2.73 -5.30
N LEU A 57 11.98 -2.80 -6.15
CA LEU A 57 10.60 -2.54 -5.74
C LEU A 57 10.19 -3.58 -4.70
N THR A 58 9.53 -3.13 -3.65
CA THR A 58 9.03 -4.03 -2.60
C THR A 58 7.68 -3.56 -2.06
N ALA A 59 6.99 -4.46 -1.37
CA ALA A 59 5.79 -4.20 -0.60
C ALA A 59 6.01 -4.67 0.84
N VAL A 60 5.68 -3.82 1.82
CA VAL A 60 5.83 -4.11 3.25
C VAL A 60 4.45 -4.22 3.87
N VAL A 61 4.21 -5.33 4.56
CA VAL A 61 3.02 -5.57 5.38
C VAL A 61 3.37 -5.19 6.82
N THR A 62 2.66 -4.20 7.35
CA THR A 62 2.79 -3.74 8.72
C THR A 62 1.65 -4.30 9.56
N ASP A 63 1.98 -5.03 10.63
CA ASP A 63 1.07 -5.41 11.71
C ASP A 63 1.22 -4.40 12.86
N TYR A 64 0.18 -3.62 13.14
CA TYR A 64 0.23 -2.58 14.16
C TYR A 64 0.30 -3.14 15.59
N ALA A 65 0.00 -4.41 15.82
CA ALA A 65 0.17 -5.05 17.13
C ALA A 65 1.62 -5.43 17.44
N LYS A 66 2.49 -5.55 16.42
CA LYS A 66 3.90 -6.00 16.54
C LYS A 66 4.91 -4.93 16.15
N ARG A 67 4.56 -3.68 16.43
CA ARG A 67 5.20 -2.50 15.83
C ARG A 67 6.66 -2.32 16.26
N ASP A 68 7.59 -2.58 15.35
CA ASP A 68 8.99 -2.14 15.43
C ASP A 68 9.22 -1.01 14.42
N LEU A 69 9.51 0.20 14.92
CA LEU A 69 9.67 1.40 14.09
C LEU A 69 10.91 1.39 13.19
N VAL A 70 11.88 0.52 13.45
CA VAL A 70 13.11 0.37 12.66
C VAL A 70 12.84 -0.41 11.37
N TYR A 71 12.00 -1.44 11.44
CA TYR A 71 11.69 -2.33 10.31
C TYR A 71 10.33 -2.03 9.67
N CYS A 72 9.41 -1.43 10.43
CA CYS A 72 8.09 -0.99 10.02
C CYS A 72 7.97 0.51 10.29
N PRO A 73 8.55 1.37 9.43
CA PRO A 73 8.46 2.80 9.62
C PRO A 73 7.01 3.24 9.75
N GLU A 74 6.80 4.28 10.54
CA GLU A 74 5.51 4.78 10.96
C GLU A 74 4.67 5.29 9.77
N PHE A 75 3.91 4.38 9.17
CA PHE A 75 2.80 4.72 8.30
C PHE A 75 1.53 4.70 9.11
N TYR A 76 1.38 5.55 10.12
CA TYR A 76 0.01 5.83 10.53
C TYR A 76 -0.73 6.33 9.29
N VAL A 77 -1.97 5.92 9.08
CA VAL A 77 -2.95 6.74 8.37
C VAL A 77 -2.79 8.15 8.94
N ARG A 78 -1.99 8.97 8.27
CA ARG A 78 -1.61 10.30 8.76
C ARG A 78 -2.91 11.06 8.91
N PRO A 79 -3.03 12.02 9.85
CA PRO A 79 -4.18 12.91 9.88
C PRO A 79 -4.44 13.61 8.53
N THR A 80 -3.40 13.75 7.70
CA THR A 80 -3.45 14.30 6.34
C THR A 80 -3.81 13.29 5.25
N SER A 81 -3.99 12.01 5.60
CA SER A 81 -4.38 10.96 4.65
C SER A 81 -5.82 11.15 4.23
N ARG A 82 -6.08 10.82 2.97
CA ARG A 82 -7.43 10.65 2.44
C ARG A 82 -7.63 9.18 2.13
N THR A 83 -8.80 8.67 2.43
CA THR A 83 -9.12 7.26 2.25
C THR A 83 -10.46 7.11 1.54
N ILE A 84 -10.59 6.00 0.82
CA ILE A 84 -11.88 5.51 0.34
C ILE A 84 -12.07 4.08 0.82
N VAL A 85 -13.32 3.71 1.09
CA VAL A 85 -13.66 2.33 1.43
C VAL A 85 -13.68 1.50 0.15
N LEU A 86 -12.87 0.43 0.09
CA LEU A 86 -12.94 -0.56 -0.99
C LEU A 86 -13.91 -1.68 -0.64
N MET A 87 -13.97 -2.06 0.64
CA MET A 87 -14.82 -3.12 1.14
C MET A 87 -15.13 -2.91 2.62
N GLU A 88 -16.35 -3.27 3.02
CA GLU A 88 -16.77 -3.41 4.40
C GLU A 88 -17.40 -4.80 4.59
N GLY A 89 -17.17 -5.44 5.74
CA GLY A 89 -17.71 -6.76 6.02
C GLY A 89 -17.37 -7.26 7.41
N ASN A 90 -17.74 -8.51 7.69
CA ASN A 90 -17.31 -9.17 8.92
C ASN A 90 -15.81 -9.48 8.90
N VAL A 91 -15.26 -9.78 10.08
CA VAL A 91 -13.82 -10.08 10.24
C VAL A 91 -13.35 -11.20 9.33
N SER A 92 -14.13 -12.28 9.16
CA SER A 92 -13.75 -13.44 8.35
C SER A 92 -13.62 -13.11 6.86
N SER A 93 -14.56 -12.33 6.32
CA SER A 93 -14.51 -11.93 4.91
C SER A 93 -13.37 -10.95 4.63
N ILE A 94 -13.12 -10.00 5.54
CA ILE A 94 -12.01 -9.07 5.44
C ILE A 94 -10.67 -9.78 5.57
N ALA A 95 -10.54 -10.70 6.53
CA ALA A 95 -9.32 -11.50 6.72
C ALA A 95 -9.00 -12.36 5.49
N ALA A 96 -10.01 -12.95 4.84
CA ALA A 96 -9.81 -13.73 3.62
C ALA A 96 -9.24 -12.86 2.48
N ARG A 97 -9.78 -11.65 2.27
CA ARG A 97 -9.25 -10.70 1.29
C ARG A 97 -7.85 -10.23 1.65
N TRP A 98 -7.62 -9.92 2.92
CA TRP A 98 -6.33 -9.46 3.38
C TRP A 98 -5.22 -10.50 3.19
N ARG A 99 -5.53 -11.80 3.35
CA ARG A 99 -4.57 -12.87 3.06
C ARG A 99 -4.10 -12.83 1.60
N THR A 100 -5.03 -12.66 0.66
CA THR A 100 -4.67 -12.49 -0.76
C THR A 100 -3.82 -11.25 -0.99
N ALA A 101 -4.06 -10.16 -0.24
CA ALA A 101 -3.23 -8.96 -0.26
C ALA A 101 -1.78 -9.25 0.17
N VAL A 102 -1.60 -10.04 1.22
CA VAL A 102 -0.29 -10.47 1.73
C VAL A 102 0.43 -11.34 0.71
N ASP A 103 -0.25 -12.28 0.07
CA ASP A 103 0.33 -13.13 -0.98
C ASP A 103 0.83 -12.29 -2.17
N VAL A 104 0.07 -11.26 -2.57
CA VAL A 104 0.47 -10.33 -3.63
C VAL A 104 1.66 -9.47 -3.19
N ALA A 105 1.69 -9.00 -1.94
CA ALA A 105 2.83 -8.25 -1.41
C ALA A 105 4.12 -9.07 -1.45
N GLU A 106 4.04 -10.35 -1.09
CA GLU A 106 5.16 -11.28 -1.15
C GLU A 106 5.64 -11.51 -2.59
N ARG A 107 4.70 -11.70 -3.54
CA ARG A 107 5.04 -11.80 -4.97
C ARG A 107 5.75 -10.54 -5.47
N ILE A 108 5.30 -9.35 -5.07
CA ILE A 108 5.98 -8.09 -5.42
C ILE A 108 7.41 -8.08 -4.87
N ARG A 109 7.59 -8.45 -3.60
CA ARG A 109 8.92 -8.53 -2.95
C ARG A 109 9.87 -9.47 -3.69
N LEU A 110 9.35 -10.58 -4.24
CA LEU A 110 10.13 -11.60 -4.95
C LEU A 110 10.33 -11.31 -6.45
N SER A 111 9.52 -10.41 -7.04
CA SER A 111 9.43 -10.15 -8.49
C SER A 111 10.69 -9.54 -9.16
N LYS A 112 11.73 -9.20 -8.38
CA LYS A 112 12.93 -8.47 -8.84
C LYS A 112 12.65 -7.17 -9.61
N LEU A 113 11.41 -6.66 -9.55
CA LEU A 113 11.01 -5.39 -10.17
C LEU A 113 11.83 -4.25 -9.58
N ARG A 114 11.97 -3.16 -10.35
CA ARG A 114 12.75 -1.99 -9.93
C ARG A 114 11.84 -0.80 -9.74
N TYR A 115 12.09 -0.06 -8.67
CA TYR A 115 11.37 1.18 -8.40
C TYR A 115 11.63 2.18 -9.52
N SER A 116 10.54 2.63 -10.13
CA SER A 116 10.48 3.72 -11.10
C SER A 116 9.38 4.68 -10.69
N PHE A 117 9.75 5.93 -10.41
CA PHE A 117 8.83 6.96 -9.96
C PHE A 117 7.61 7.15 -10.88
N LEU A 118 7.74 6.92 -12.18
CA LEU A 118 6.65 7.12 -13.15
C LEU A 118 5.81 5.86 -13.41
N VAL A 119 6.38 4.68 -13.17
CA VAL A 119 5.80 3.41 -13.67
C VAL A 119 5.57 2.40 -12.56
N GLN A 120 6.62 2.03 -11.82
CA GLN A 120 6.64 0.92 -10.87
C GLN A 120 7.04 1.47 -9.50
N ASN A 121 6.07 1.99 -8.76
CA ASN A 121 6.28 2.69 -7.49
C ASN A 121 5.26 2.23 -6.43
N SER A 122 5.24 2.93 -5.30
CA SER A 122 4.30 2.67 -4.21
C SER A 122 2.83 2.70 -4.65
N ASN A 123 2.47 3.55 -5.61
CA ASN A 123 1.11 3.67 -6.12
C ASN A 123 0.69 2.48 -6.97
N SER A 124 1.58 2.00 -7.85
CA SER A 124 1.33 0.76 -8.60
C SER A 124 1.26 -0.46 -7.68
N VAL A 125 2.01 -0.46 -6.56
CA VAL A 125 1.89 -1.51 -5.53
C VAL A 125 0.50 -1.47 -4.90
N ALA A 126 0.04 -0.32 -4.41
CA ALA A 126 -1.29 -0.21 -3.80
C ALA A 126 -2.41 -0.64 -4.77
N THR A 127 -2.31 -0.26 -6.05
CA THR A 127 -3.24 -0.70 -7.10
C THR A 127 -3.19 -2.21 -7.28
N ALA A 128 -2.01 -2.81 -7.45
CA ALA A 128 -1.85 -4.26 -7.61
C ALA A 128 -2.36 -5.05 -6.40
N ILE A 129 -2.16 -4.53 -5.19
CA ILE A 129 -2.68 -5.12 -3.95
C ILE A 129 -4.21 -5.10 -3.95
N ALA A 130 -4.84 -3.95 -4.28
CA ALA A 130 -6.29 -3.84 -4.37
C ALA A 130 -6.89 -4.80 -5.41
N GLU A 131 -6.31 -4.82 -6.61
CA GLU A 131 -6.73 -5.70 -7.71
C GLU A 131 -6.54 -7.18 -7.35
N GLY A 132 -5.42 -7.52 -6.70
CA GLY A 132 -5.12 -8.88 -6.26
C GLY A 132 -6.14 -9.41 -5.24
N MET A 133 -6.71 -8.54 -4.41
CA MET A 133 -7.84 -8.90 -3.54
C MET A 133 -9.17 -9.08 -4.30
N GLY A 134 -9.22 -8.80 -5.60
CA GLY A 134 -10.44 -8.72 -6.39
C GLY A 134 -11.26 -7.45 -6.14
N LEU A 135 -10.63 -6.39 -5.61
CA LEU A 135 -11.25 -5.09 -5.38
C LEU A 135 -10.87 -4.12 -6.50
N LYS A 136 -11.72 -3.11 -6.71
CA LYS A 136 -11.48 -2.10 -7.74
C LYS A 136 -10.76 -0.89 -7.13
N PRO A 137 -9.49 -0.63 -7.46
CA PRO A 137 -8.83 0.59 -7.03
C PRO A 137 -9.50 1.82 -7.64
N PRO A 138 -9.39 3.00 -6.99
CA PRO A 138 -9.98 4.23 -7.49
C PRO A 138 -9.41 4.63 -8.85
N SER A 139 -10.28 5.01 -9.78
CA SER A 139 -9.87 5.54 -11.09
C SER A 139 -9.45 7.02 -11.03
N ALA A 140 -9.95 7.75 -10.03
CA ALA A 140 -9.63 9.14 -9.75
C ALA A 140 -8.55 9.27 -8.67
N ALA A 141 -8.04 10.49 -8.49
CA ALA A 141 -7.14 10.79 -7.38
C ALA A 141 -7.88 10.64 -6.04
N VAL A 142 -7.26 9.94 -5.08
CA VAL A 142 -7.71 9.95 -3.68
C VAL A 142 -7.19 11.21 -2.97
N GLY A 143 -6.00 11.67 -3.36
CA GLY A 143 -5.38 12.92 -2.91
C GLY A 143 -5.87 14.17 -3.66
N ARG A 144 -5.20 15.31 -3.44
CA ARG A 144 -5.45 16.55 -4.20
C ARG A 144 -5.04 16.42 -5.67
N VAL A 145 -4.00 15.64 -5.92
CA VAL A 145 -3.46 15.37 -7.25
C VAL A 145 -3.37 13.86 -7.44
N LYS A 146 -3.41 13.44 -8.71
CA LYS A 146 -3.31 12.04 -9.05
C LYS A 146 -1.87 11.56 -8.93
N ALA A 147 -1.68 10.47 -8.20
CA ALA A 147 -0.36 9.92 -7.92
C ALA A 147 0.24 9.25 -9.19
N PRO A 148 1.50 9.53 -9.57
CA PRO A 148 2.17 8.83 -10.67
C PRO A 148 2.17 7.31 -10.46
N GLY A 149 2.08 6.51 -11.53
CA GLY A 149 2.11 5.04 -11.46
C GLY A 149 0.81 4.36 -11.00
N SER A 150 -0.21 5.10 -10.55
CA SER A 150 -1.45 4.52 -10.00
C SER A 150 -2.27 3.66 -10.99
N HIS A 151 -2.07 3.81 -12.29
CA HIS A 151 -2.71 3.02 -13.36
C HIS A 151 -1.79 2.01 -14.03
N ARG A 152 -0.56 1.88 -13.55
CA ARG A 152 0.39 0.96 -14.15
C ARG A 152 0.28 -0.37 -13.42
N HIS A 153 -0.19 -1.37 -14.12
CA HIS A 153 -0.20 -2.73 -13.60
C HIS A 153 1.24 -3.19 -13.39
N LEU A 154 1.52 -3.74 -12.21
CA LEU A 154 2.74 -4.48 -11.99
C LEU A 154 2.62 -5.79 -12.76
N VAL A 155 3.55 -6.02 -13.67
CA VAL A 155 3.69 -7.33 -14.33
C VAL A 155 4.40 -8.22 -13.32
N LEU A 156 3.60 -8.99 -12.58
CA LEU A 156 4.09 -10.00 -11.67
C LEU A 156 4.09 -11.33 -12.42
N ASP A 157 5.20 -12.07 -12.36
CA ASP A 157 5.24 -13.41 -12.91
C ASP A 157 4.10 -14.25 -12.30
N ALA A 158 3.53 -15.14 -13.11
CA ALA A 158 2.56 -16.11 -12.63
C ALA A 158 3.27 -17.06 -11.65
N ALA A 159 2.61 -17.32 -10.52
CA ALA A 159 3.08 -18.30 -9.54
C ALA A 159 2.92 -19.73 -10.07
#